data_AF-A0A7X6UZM4-F1
#
_entry.id   AF-A0A7X6UZM4-F1
#
_cell.length_a   1.000
_cell.length_b   1.000
_cell.length_c   1.000
_cell.angle_alpha   90.00
_cell.angle_beta   90.00
_cell.angle_gamma   90.00
#
_symmetry.space_group_name_H-M   'P 1'
#
loop_
_entity.id
_entity.type
_entity.pdbx_description
1 polymer ?
#
loop_
_entity_poly.entity_id
_entity_poly.type
_entity_poly.pdbx_seq_one_letter_code
_entity_poly.pdbx_strand_id
1 'polypeptide(L)'
;MKTIRFALIALLLLSMLAAAEEDPTQRLKDLEAQIVQTPDDPMLVYRKAQCLMKLGQHDEGYQAAKDAMALFIEKEHSLSWMMLEQIDLENVRVDVHFNMGPRERNPPEMGIILPLSFRVWAKAQEEYLLRTIDFEIGLWDGQPSTAALGQMTRAGHDNFGMLDTDATYTTIRDRLIALVQKLHKSPNPAPEEINDLSP
;
A
#
# COMPACT_ATOMS: atom_id res chain seq x y z
N MET A 1 -51.77 -4.07 12.23
CA MET A 1 -50.70 -3.60 11.31
C MET A 1 -49.61 -2.72 11.98
N LYS A 2 -49.38 -2.81 13.30
CA LYS A 2 -48.31 -2.03 13.98
C LYS A 2 -47.06 -2.85 14.34
N THR A 3 -47.20 -4.18 14.42
CA THR A 3 -46.11 -5.11 14.81
C THR A 3 -45.11 -5.39 13.69
N ILE A 4 -45.51 -5.32 12.41
CA ILE A 4 -44.63 -5.58 11.27
C ILE A 4 -43.58 -4.46 11.07
N ARG A 5 -43.90 -3.21 11.48
CA ARG A 5 -42.98 -2.07 11.34
C ARG A 5 -41.80 -2.13 12.33
N PHE A 6 -41.96 -2.75 13.50
CA PHE A 6 -40.87 -2.88 14.49
C PHE A 6 -39.87 -3.98 14.11
N ALA A 7 -40.33 -5.07 13.50
CA ALA A 7 -39.45 -6.14 13.04
C ALA A 7 -38.52 -5.68 11.90
N LEU A 8 -38.99 -4.81 11.01
CA LEU A 8 -38.20 -4.30 9.89
C LEU A 8 -37.09 -3.32 10.35
N ILE A 9 -37.37 -2.50 11.37
CA ILE A 9 -36.39 -1.55 11.94
C ILE A 9 -35.30 -2.29 12.72
N ALA A 10 -35.64 -3.36 13.45
CA ALA A 10 -34.66 -4.20 14.13
C ALA A 10 -33.76 -4.97 13.15
N LEU A 11 -34.29 -5.42 12.01
CA LEU A 11 -33.50 -6.09 10.96
C LEU A 11 -32.54 -5.12 10.25
N LEU A 12 -32.96 -3.88 10.03
CA LEU A 12 -32.12 -2.81 9.46
C LEU A 12 -30.99 -2.40 10.42
N LEU A 13 -31.25 -2.34 11.73
CA LEU A 13 -30.23 -2.06 12.75
C LEU A 13 -29.23 -3.21 12.90
N LEU A 14 -29.65 -4.48 12.74
CA LEU A 14 -28.72 -5.62 12.72
C LEU A 14 -27.83 -5.65 11.47
N SER A 15 -28.34 -5.24 10.30
CA SER A 15 -27.51 -5.12 9.09
C SER A 15 -26.50 -3.98 9.15
N MET A 16 -26.78 -2.92 9.92
CA MET A 16 -25.80 -1.84 10.15
C MET A 16 -24.72 -2.22 11.18
N LEU A 17 -24.97 -3.23 12.03
CA LEU A 17 -23.96 -3.81 12.92
C LEU A 17 -23.02 -4.81 12.21
N ALA A 18 -23.38 -5.27 11.01
CA ALA A 18 -22.56 -6.19 10.19
C ALA A 18 -21.43 -5.49 9.41
N ALA A 19 -21.28 -4.17 9.57
CA ALA A 19 -20.12 -3.41 9.14
C ALA A 19 -19.15 -3.12 10.31
N ALA A 20 -19.16 -3.96 11.35
CA ALA A 20 -18.05 -3.98 12.29
C ALA A 20 -16.82 -4.45 11.51
N GLU A 21 -15.83 -3.58 11.34
CA GLU A 21 -14.52 -4.00 10.87
C GLU A 21 -14.09 -5.20 11.71
N GLU A 22 -13.78 -6.32 11.04
CA GLU A 22 -13.24 -7.51 11.69
C GLU A 22 -12.01 -7.08 12.50
N ASP A 23 -12.02 -7.34 13.81
CA ASP A 23 -10.91 -7.00 14.70
C ASP A 23 -9.60 -7.52 14.09
N PRO A 24 -8.66 -6.64 13.70
CA PRO A 24 -7.41 -7.06 13.05
C PRO A 24 -6.62 -8.06 13.90
N THR A 25 -6.75 -8.01 15.23
CA THR A 25 -6.09 -8.98 16.12
C THR A 25 -6.67 -10.38 15.94
N GLN A 26 -8.00 -10.51 15.95
CA GLN A 26 -8.65 -11.80 15.71
C GLN A 26 -8.42 -12.29 14.28
N ARG A 27 -8.50 -11.39 13.30
CA ARG A 27 -8.23 -11.73 11.90
C ARG A 27 -6.82 -12.28 11.69
N LEU A 28 -5.81 -11.68 12.35
CA LEU A 28 -4.44 -12.17 12.29
C LEU A 28 -4.35 -13.61 12.81
N LYS A 29 -4.96 -13.90 13.98
CA LYS A 29 -4.96 -15.26 14.55
C LYS A 29 -5.61 -16.28 13.60
N ASP A 30 -6.72 -15.92 12.97
CA ASP A 30 -7.42 -16.82 12.04
C ASP A 30 -6.60 -17.07 10.77
N LEU A 31 -5.90 -16.04 10.27
CA LEU A 31 -4.98 -16.18 9.14
C LEU A 31 -3.78 -17.08 9.50
N GLU A 32 -3.20 -16.91 10.69
CA GLU A 32 -2.09 -17.74 11.14
C GLU A 32 -2.50 -19.22 11.29
N ALA A 33 -3.70 -19.47 11.82
CA ALA A 33 -4.24 -20.83 11.88
C ALA A 33 -4.44 -21.45 10.48
N GLN A 34 -4.89 -20.66 9.49
CA GLN A 34 -5.02 -21.11 8.11
C GLN A 34 -3.66 -21.36 7.45
N ILE A 35 -2.68 -20.48 7.65
CA ILE A 35 -1.32 -20.63 7.12
C ILE A 35 -0.67 -21.93 7.64
N VAL A 36 -0.94 -22.34 8.88
CA VAL A 36 -0.46 -23.65 9.38
C VAL A 36 -1.05 -24.81 8.59
N GLN A 37 -2.29 -24.72 8.11
CA GLN A 37 -2.94 -25.77 7.31
C GLN A 37 -2.52 -25.73 5.84
N THR A 38 -2.26 -24.54 5.30
CA THR A 38 -1.91 -24.29 3.90
C THR A 38 -0.76 -23.28 3.82
N PRO A 39 0.47 -23.70 4.16
CA PRO A 39 1.61 -22.78 4.30
C PRO A 39 2.11 -22.22 2.98
N ASP A 40 1.71 -22.82 1.87
CA ASP A 40 2.10 -22.43 0.53
C ASP A 40 1.09 -21.48 -0.15
N ASP A 41 -0.03 -21.11 0.49
CA ASP A 41 -0.98 -20.16 -0.12
C ASP A 41 -0.45 -18.72 -0.04
N PRO A 42 0.01 -18.12 -1.16
CA PRO A 42 0.57 -16.77 -1.15
C PRO A 42 -0.45 -15.72 -0.72
N MET A 43 -1.75 -15.94 -0.97
CA MET A 43 -2.79 -14.99 -0.65
C MET A 43 -3.07 -14.95 0.86
N LEU A 44 -2.95 -16.08 1.57
CA LEU A 44 -3.06 -16.09 3.03
C LEU A 44 -1.92 -15.30 3.67
N VAL A 45 -0.69 -15.51 3.19
CA VAL A 45 0.49 -14.78 3.68
C VAL A 45 0.38 -13.28 3.35
N TYR A 46 -0.08 -12.92 2.16
CA TYR A 46 -0.29 -11.52 1.80
C TYR A 46 -1.41 -10.86 2.63
N ARG A 47 -2.49 -11.58 2.94
CA ARG A 47 -3.53 -11.08 3.85
C ARG A 47 -3.02 -10.92 5.28
N LYS A 48 -2.10 -11.78 5.73
CA LYS A 48 -1.37 -11.59 7.00
C LYS A 48 -0.60 -10.27 6.95
N ALA A 49 0.12 -9.98 5.86
CA ALA A 49 0.82 -8.71 5.67
C ALA A 49 -0.10 -7.50 5.85
N GLN A 50 -1.24 -7.47 5.16
CA GLN A 50 -2.24 -6.41 5.29
C GLN A 50 -2.79 -6.28 6.72
N CYS A 51 -2.98 -7.40 7.41
CA CYS A 51 -3.46 -7.40 8.80
C CYS A 51 -2.43 -6.80 9.77
N LEU A 52 -1.16 -7.18 9.61
CA LEU A 52 -0.04 -6.61 10.36
C LEU A 52 0.09 -5.09 10.13
N MET A 53 -0.13 -4.61 8.90
CA MET A 53 -0.18 -3.18 8.61
C MET A 53 -1.27 -2.46 9.41
N LYS A 54 -2.49 -3.02 9.45
CA LYS A 54 -3.60 -2.46 10.24
C LYS A 54 -3.32 -2.43 11.75
N LEU A 55 -2.50 -3.35 12.24
CA LEU A 55 -2.07 -3.43 13.64
C LEU A 55 -0.87 -2.52 13.97
N GLY A 56 -0.34 -1.78 12.99
CA GLY A 56 0.84 -0.93 13.16
C GLY A 56 2.16 -1.69 13.20
N GLN A 57 2.14 -3.00 12.93
CA GLN A 57 3.34 -3.86 12.88
C GLN A 57 3.95 -3.79 11.47
N HIS A 58 4.34 -2.59 11.05
CA HIS A 58 4.57 -2.32 9.63
C HIS A 58 5.77 -3.08 9.03
N ASP A 59 6.88 -3.20 9.76
CA ASP A 59 8.07 -3.91 9.26
C ASP A 59 7.82 -5.42 9.13
N GLU A 60 7.08 -6.01 10.07
CA GLU A 60 6.65 -7.41 9.99
C GLU A 60 5.65 -7.61 8.84
N GLY A 61 4.72 -6.67 8.64
CA GLY A 61 3.80 -6.67 7.52
C GLY A 61 4.52 -6.61 6.18
N TYR A 62 5.52 -5.75 6.05
CA TYR A 62 6.32 -5.66 4.82
C TYR A 62 7.15 -6.92 4.57
N GLN A 63 7.70 -7.54 5.63
CA GLN A 63 8.36 -8.83 5.51
C GLN A 63 7.40 -9.92 5.01
N ALA A 64 6.19 -10.01 5.60
CA ALA A 64 5.17 -10.96 5.14
C ALA A 64 4.75 -10.72 3.68
N ALA A 65 4.75 -9.47 3.20
CA ALA A 65 4.48 -9.18 1.78
C ALA A 65 5.59 -9.71 0.86
N LYS A 66 6.87 -9.61 1.27
CA LYS A 66 8.00 -10.20 0.55
C LYS A 66 7.93 -11.74 0.55
N ASP A 67 7.56 -12.34 1.68
CA ASP A 67 7.40 -13.78 1.80
C ASP A 67 6.26 -14.29 0.89
N ALA A 68 5.14 -13.55 0.81
CA ALA A 68 4.06 -13.84 -0.12
C ALA A 68 4.49 -13.72 -1.59
N MET A 69 5.33 -12.74 -1.93
CA MET A 69 5.89 -12.60 -3.28
C MET A 69 6.73 -13.81 -3.68
N ALA A 70 7.55 -14.34 -2.76
CA ALA A 70 8.32 -15.57 -3.02
C ALA A 70 7.39 -16.75 -3.37
N LEU A 71 6.30 -16.93 -2.62
CA LEU A 71 5.29 -17.95 -2.90
C LEU A 71 4.54 -17.72 -4.23
N PHE A 72 4.25 -16.47 -4.61
CA PHE A 72 3.67 -16.16 -5.91
C PHE A 72 4.62 -16.53 -7.06
N ILE A 73 5.93 -16.28 -6.90
CA ILE A 73 6.96 -16.66 -7.87
C ILE A 73 7.00 -18.19 -8.02
N GLU A 74 7.06 -18.93 -6.91
CA GLU A 74 7.09 -20.41 -6.92
C GLU A 74 5.88 -21.03 -7.62
N LYS A 75 4.71 -20.41 -7.51
CA LYS A 75 3.47 -20.85 -8.15
C LYS A 75 3.27 -20.30 -9.57
N GLU A 76 4.26 -19.60 -10.14
CA GLU A 76 4.19 -18.95 -11.45
C GLU A 76 3.02 -17.95 -11.59
N HIS A 77 2.51 -17.45 -10.47
CA HIS A 77 1.44 -16.47 -10.44
C HIS A 77 2.01 -15.08 -10.74
N SER A 78 1.57 -14.51 -11.87
CA SER A 78 2.03 -13.20 -12.31
C SER A 78 1.06 -12.10 -11.92
N LEU A 79 1.43 -11.35 -10.89
CA LEU A 79 0.76 -10.12 -10.46
C LEU A 79 1.67 -8.93 -10.75
N SER A 80 1.10 -7.76 -11.04
CA SER A 80 1.90 -6.54 -11.23
C SER A 80 2.14 -5.82 -9.91
N TRP A 81 1.10 -5.74 -9.07
CA TRP A 81 1.13 -5.07 -7.78
C TRP A 81 -0.09 -5.50 -6.96
N MET A 82 -0.04 -5.28 -5.65
CA MET A 82 -1.18 -5.41 -4.74
C MET A 82 -1.15 -4.29 -3.71
N MET A 83 -2.33 -3.85 -3.24
CA MET A 83 -2.43 -2.85 -2.18
C MET A 83 -2.03 -3.47 -0.84
N LEU A 84 -1.07 -2.84 -0.15
CA LEU A 84 -0.50 -3.31 1.11
C LEU A 84 -1.14 -2.62 2.32
N GLU A 85 -1.24 -1.30 2.27
CA GLU A 85 -1.94 -0.50 3.28
C GLU A 85 -2.57 0.75 2.68
N GLN A 86 -3.44 1.39 3.45
CA GLN A 86 -3.98 2.70 3.19
C GLN A 86 -3.59 3.62 4.35
N ILE A 87 -3.00 4.77 4.04
CA ILE A 87 -2.62 5.77 5.03
C ILE A 87 -3.56 6.96 4.87
N ASP A 88 -4.36 7.20 5.91
CA ASP A 88 -5.26 8.33 5.97
C ASP A 88 -4.57 9.55 6.59
N LEU A 89 -4.37 10.60 5.79
CA LEU A 89 -3.91 11.91 6.24
C LEU A 89 -5.07 12.91 6.20
N GLU A 90 -4.85 14.14 6.68
CA GLU A 90 -5.91 15.14 6.82
C GLU A 90 -6.65 15.44 5.50
N ASN A 91 -5.91 15.79 4.45
CA ASN A 91 -6.49 16.22 3.16
C ASN A 91 -6.28 15.21 2.03
N VAL A 92 -5.54 14.12 2.30
CA VAL A 92 -5.18 13.13 1.30
C VAL A 92 -5.25 11.72 1.88
N ARG A 93 -5.45 10.74 0.99
CA ARG A 93 -5.30 9.31 1.26
C ARG A 93 -4.09 8.83 0.47
N VAL A 94 -3.28 7.94 1.05
CA VAL A 94 -2.18 7.31 0.32
C VAL A 94 -2.43 5.82 0.26
N ASP A 95 -2.57 5.28 -0.95
CA ASP A 95 -2.67 3.85 -1.16
C ASP A 95 -1.26 3.31 -1.44
N VAL A 96 -0.75 2.50 -0.51
CA VAL A 96 0.57 1.89 -0.64
C VAL A 96 0.42 0.58 -1.40
N HIS A 97 1.15 0.47 -2.50
CA HIS A 97 1.16 -0.69 -3.37
C HIS A 97 2.50 -1.40 -3.26
N PHE A 98 2.46 -2.70 -2.98
CA PHE A 98 3.61 -3.58 -3.07
C PHE A 98 3.71 -4.10 -4.51
N ASN A 99 4.81 -3.75 -5.19
CA ASN A 99 4.99 -4.08 -6.59
C ASN A 99 5.65 -5.46 -6.74
N MET A 100 5.12 -6.24 -7.67
CA MET A 100 5.52 -7.63 -7.95
C MET A 100 5.73 -7.84 -9.45
N GLY A 101 6.07 -6.76 -10.17
CA GLY A 101 6.32 -6.78 -11.60
C GLY A 101 7.49 -7.69 -11.98
N PRO A 102 7.73 -7.93 -13.28
CA PRO A 102 8.84 -8.76 -13.73
C PRO A 102 10.20 -8.32 -13.19
N ARG A 103 10.43 -7.00 -13.02
CA ARG A 103 11.69 -6.46 -12.47
C ARG A 103 11.79 -6.64 -10.96
N GLU A 104 10.69 -6.56 -10.23
CA GLU A 104 10.68 -6.76 -8.78
C GLU A 104 10.82 -8.25 -8.43
N ARG A 105 10.22 -9.14 -9.24
CA ARG A 105 10.34 -10.60 -9.08
C ARG A 105 11.70 -11.14 -9.51
N ASN A 106 12.28 -10.56 -10.57
CA ASN A 106 13.60 -10.90 -11.08
C ASN A 106 14.43 -9.62 -11.25
N PRO A 107 15.02 -9.10 -10.15
CA PRO A 107 15.83 -7.90 -10.19
C PRO A 107 16.98 -8.01 -11.21
N PRO A 108 17.16 -7.01 -12.09
CA PRO A 108 18.27 -7.00 -13.03
C PRO A 108 19.60 -6.76 -12.30
N GLU A 109 20.71 -7.15 -12.94
CA GLU A 109 22.06 -6.83 -12.44
C GLU A 109 22.29 -5.30 -12.36
N MET A 110 21.73 -4.56 -13.31
CA MET A 110 21.86 -3.10 -13.41
C MET A 110 20.50 -2.45 -13.68
N GLY A 111 20.21 -1.35 -12.99
CA GLY A 111 19.04 -0.52 -13.25
C GLY A 111 18.24 -0.21 -11.99
N ILE A 112 16.97 0.17 -12.14
CA ILE A 112 16.08 0.51 -11.02
C ILE A 112 14.98 -0.56 -10.88
N ILE A 113 14.65 -0.91 -9.64
CA ILE A 113 13.41 -1.60 -9.27
C ILE A 113 12.56 -0.68 -8.40
N LEU A 114 11.24 -0.90 -8.40
CA LEU A 114 10.29 -0.07 -7.68
C LEU A 114 9.52 -0.94 -6.69
N PRO A 115 10.05 -1.29 -5.50
CA PRO A 115 9.36 -2.23 -4.61
C PRO A 115 8.02 -1.72 -4.09
N LEU A 116 7.87 -0.40 -3.97
CA LEU A 116 6.65 0.25 -3.49
C LEU A 116 6.26 1.41 -4.40
N SER A 117 4.95 1.54 -4.62
CA SER A 117 4.34 2.73 -5.22
C SER A 117 3.30 3.32 -4.28
N PHE A 118 3.30 4.63 -4.14
CA PHE A 118 2.44 5.39 -3.24
C PHE A 118 1.52 6.29 -4.08
N ARG A 119 0.25 5.91 -4.16
CA ARG A 119 -0.76 6.69 -4.88
C ARG A 119 -1.41 7.66 -3.95
N VAL A 120 -1.17 8.95 -4.15
CA VAL A 120 -1.68 10.03 -3.31
C VAL A 120 -2.97 10.54 -3.92
N TRP A 121 -4.08 10.38 -3.21
CA TRP A 121 -5.42 10.77 -3.63
C TRP A 121 -5.90 11.97 -2.82
N ALA A 122 -6.55 12.93 -3.47
CA ALA A 122 -7.27 14.00 -2.77
C ALA A 122 -8.51 13.44 -2.07
N LYS A 123 -8.79 13.89 -0.84
CA LYS A 123 -10.01 13.56 -0.08
C LYS A 123 -11.17 14.54 -0.33
N ALA A 124 -11.16 15.26 -1.45
CA ALA A 124 -12.19 16.23 -1.80
C ALA A 124 -13.55 15.54 -2.10
N GLN A 125 -14.57 16.33 -2.45
CA GLN A 125 -15.89 15.79 -2.87
C GLN A 125 -15.79 14.79 -4.02
N GLU A 126 -14.73 14.89 -4.83
CA GLU A 126 -14.35 13.92 -5.85
C GLU A 126 -12.92 13.45 -5.54
N GLU A 127 -12.75 12.13 -5.38
CA GLU A 127 -11.43 11.52 -5.25
C GLU A 127 -10.74 11.52 -6.62
N TYR A 128 -9.57 12.14 -6.70
CA TYR A 128 -8.71 12.06 -7.87
C TYR A 128 -7.26 11.85 -7.45
N LEU A 129 -6.49 11.22 -8.33
CA LEU A 129 -5.08 10.95 -8.12
C LEU A 129 -4.30 12.26 -8.26
N LEU A 130 -3.67 12.70 -7.18
CA LEU A 130 -2.77 13.84 -7.19
C LEU A 130 -1.43 13.45 -7.82
N ARG A 131 -0.85 12.33 -7.34
CA ARG A 131 0.53 11.93 -7.66
C ARG A 131 0.73 10.43 -7.45
N THR A 132 1.73 9.89 -8.15
CA THR A 132 2.36 8.62 -7.80
C THR A 132 3.79 8.91 -7.37
N ILE A 133 4.17 8.48 -6.18
CA ILE A 133 5.54 8.54 -5.67
C ILE A 133 6.02 7.09 -5.57
N ASP A 134 7.23 6.80 -5.99
CA ASP A 134 7.79 5.46 -5.95
C ASP A 134 8.95 5.40 -4.95
N PHE A 135 9.07 4.27 -4.25
CA PHE A 135 10.32 3.91 -3.59
C PHE A 135 11.20 3.21 -4.62
N GLU A 136 12.32 3.83 -4.95
CA GLU A 136 13.21 3.40 -6.02
C GLU A 136 14.47 2.81 -5.41
N ILE A 137 14.87 1.62 -5.87
CA ILE A 137 16.17 1.02 -5.53
C ILE A 137 16.99 0.91 -6.81
N GLY A 138 18.11 1.62 -6.86
CA GLY A 138 19.10 1.48 -7.92
C GLY A 138 20.04 0.32 -7.62
N LEU A 139 20.19 -0.58 -8.57
CA LEU A 139 21.01 -1.78 -8.52
C LEU A 139 22.30 -1.59 -9.31
N TRP A 140 23.40 -2.06 -8.72
CA TRP A 140 24.71 -2.19 -9.35
C TRP A 140 25.28 -3.58 -9.05
N ASP A 141 25.62 -4.36 -10.07
CA ASP A 141 26.10 -5.74 -9.93
C ASP A 141 25.13 -6.62 -9.09
N GLY A 142 23.83 -6.44 -9.33
CA GLY A 142 22.74 -7.11 -8.63
C GLY A 142 22.53 -6.68 -7.18
N GLN A 143 23.31 -5.72 -6.68
CA GLN A 143 23.24 -5.23 -5.30
C GLN A 143 22.57 -3.85 -5.22
N PRO A 144 21.73 -3.59 -4.20
CA PRO A 144 21.26 -2.24 -3.88
C PRO A 144 22.44 -1.28 -3.67
N SER A 145 22.50 -0.24 -4.50
CA SER A 145 23.54 0.81 -4.46
C SER A 145 22.97 2.17 -4.07
N THR A 146 21.71 2.42 -4.40
CA THR A 146 20.99 3.66 -4.04
C THR A 146 19.55 3.34 -3.68
N ALA A 147 18.95 4.17 -2.81
CA ALA A 147 17.52 4.16 -2.56
C ALA A 147 16.98 5.60 -2.45
N ALA A 148 15.79 5.86 -2.99
CA ALA A 148 15.19 7.19 -2.97
C ALA A 148 13.65 7.13 -3.02
N LEU A 149 13.00 8.24 -2.66
CA LEU A 149 11.63 8.51 -3.09
C LEU A 149 11.67 9.36 -4.35
N GLY A 150 11.07 8.87 -5.42
CA GLY A 150 11.05 9.54 -6.72
C GLY A 150 9.63 9.68 -7.29
N GLN A 151 9.50 10.49 -8.34
CA GLN A 151 8.31 10.50 -9.19
C GLN A 151 8.71 10.72 -10.63
N MET A 152 8.15 9.91 -11.52
CA MET A 152 8.16 10.20 -12.95
C MET A 152 7.00 11.13 -13.30
N THR A 153 7.31 12.23 -13.97
CA THR A 153 6.34 13.17 -14.55
C THR A 153 6.56 13.24 -16.06
N ARG A 154 5.68 13.96 -16.77
CA ARG A 154 5.92 14.29 -18.19
C ARG A 154 7.17 15.16 -18.39
N ALA A 155 7.47 16.04 -17.44
CA ALA A 155 8.57 17.00 -17.53
C ALA A 155 9.93 16.40 -17.16
N GLY A 156 9.93 15.25 -16.47
CA GLY A 156 11.15 14.57 -16.03
C GLY A 156 10.96 13.74 -14.77
N HIS A 157 12.08 13.43 -14.13
CA HIS A 157 12.12 12.64 -12.90
C HIS A 157 12.45 13.55 -11.71
N ASP A 158 11.53 13.62 -10.75
CA ASP A 158 11.72 14.36 -9.51
C ASP A 158 12.26 13.42 -8.43
N ASN A 159 13.34 13.83 -7.75
CA ASN A 159 13.89 13.12 -6.60
C ASN A 159 13.54 13.87 -5.30
N PHE A 160 12.81 13.21 -4.39
CA PHE A 160 12.36 13.77 -3.12
C PHE A 160 13.28 13.45 -1.93
N GLY A 161 14.42 12.82 -2.20
CA GLY A 161 15.49 12.55 -1.24
C GLY A 161 15.89 11.08 -1.20
N MET A 162 17.15 10.88 -0.84
CA MET A 162 17.77 9.57 -0.65
C MET A 162 17.34 8.93 0.67
N LEU A 163 17.33 7.60 0.67
CA LEU A 163 17.25 6.75 1.85
C LEU A 163 18.43 5.78 1.85
N ASP A 164 18.67 5.15 3.00
CA ASP A 164 19.58 4.01 3.08
C ASP A 164 19.00 2.83 2.27
N THR A 165 19.87 2.04 1.64
CA THR A 165 19.45 0.90 0.81
C THR A 165 18.81 -0.24 1.61
N ASP A 166 19.04 -0.26 2.93
CA ASP A 166 18.45 -1.18 3.89
C ASP A 166 17.36 -0.51 4.75
N ALA A 167 16.84 0.65 4.33
CA ALA A 167 15.79 1.35 5.06
C ALA A 167 14.60 0.43 5.36
N THR A 168 14.19 0.43 6.62
CA THR A 168 12.99 -0.30 7.07
C THR A 168 11.74 0.27 6.42
N TYR A 169 10.65 -0.51 6.43
CA TYR A 169 9.38 -0.02 5.90
C TYR A 169 8.88 1.17 6.72
N THR A 170 9.04 1.12 8.04
CA THR A 170 8.72 2.25 8.93
C THR A 170 9.47 3.53 8.52
N THR A 171 10.79 3.44 8.24
CA THR A 171 11.58 4.58 7.76
C THR A 171 11.06 5.15 6.45
N ILE A 172 10.76 4.28 5.47
CA ILE A 172 10.23 4.67 4.15
C ILE A 172 8.87 5.36 4.32
N ARG A 173 7.99 4.76 5.11
CA ARG A 173 6.63 5.24 5.40
C ARG A 173 6.64 6.60 6.07
N ASP A 174 7.46 6.80 7.11
CA ASP A 174 7.56 8.07 7.82
C ASP A 174 8.10 9.18 6.90
N ARG A 175 9.11 8.85 6.07
CA ARG A 175 9.66 9.78 5.09
C ARG A 175 8.61 10.18 4.05
N LEU A 176 7.83 9.23 3.56
CA LEU A 176 6.72 9.47 2.64
C LEU A 176 5.64 10.36 3.27
N ILE A 177 5.20 10.06 4.49
CA ILE A 177 4.17 10.86 5.18
C ILE A 177 4.64 12.31 5.33
N ALA A 178 5.88 12.51 5.80
CA ALA A 178 6.45 13.85 5.94
C ALA A 178 6.54 14.59 4.60
N LEU A 179 6.89 13.89 3.52
CA LEU A 179 6.91 14.44 2.16
C LEU A 179 5.51 14.85 1.70
N VAL A 180 4.53 13.95 1.81
CA VAL A 180 3.15 14.19 1.37
C VAL A 180 2.53 15.36 2.15
N GLN A 181 2.73 15.42 3.47
CA GLN A 181 2.30 16.55 4.29
C GLN A 181 2.97 17.86 3.90
N LYS A 182 4.25 17.83 3.50
CA LYS A 182 4.96 19.01 3.01
C LYS A 182 4.39 19.51 1.67
N LEU A 183 4.04 18.59 0.78
CA LEU A 183 3.52 18.90 -0.55
C LEU A 183 2.05 19.36 -0.53
N HIS A 184 1.25 18.86 0.41
CA HIS A 184 -0.21 19.09 0.45
C HIS A 184 -0.67 19.80 1.72
N LYS A 185 0.03 20.89 2.09
CA LYS A 185 -0.34 21.74 3.24
C LYS A 185 -1.66 22.48 3.06
N SER A 186 -2.13 22.65 1.82
CA SER A 186 -3.39 23.33 1.51
C SER A 186 -4.53 22.32 1.37
N PRO A 187 -5.70 22.57 1.98
CA PRO A 187 -6.83 21.63 2.01
C PRO A 187 -7.56 21.47 0.67
N ASN A 188 -7.21 22.26 -0.34
CA ASN A 188 -7.79 22.21 -1.69
C ASN A 188 -6.75 22.71 -2.72
N PRO A 189 -5.82 21.87 -3.21
CA PRO A 189 -5.12 22.22 -4.44
C PRO A 189 -6.17 22.35 -5.55
N ALA A 190 -6.19 23.47 -6.25
CA ALA A 190 -7.13 23.65 -7.35
C ALA A 190 -6.84 22.60 -8.43
N PRO A 191 -7.85 22.04 -9.13
CA PRO A 191 -7.64 21.09 -10.23
C PRO A 191 -6.67 21.61 -11.31
N GLU A 192 -6.57 22.92 -11.45
CA GLU A 192 -5.68 23.61 -12.39
C GLU A 192 -4.19 23.49 -12.03
N GLU A 193 -3.83 23.25 -10.76
CA GLU A 193 -2.46 22.93 -10.32
C GLU A 193 -2.05 21.47 -10.65
N ILE A 194 -2.98 20.68 -11.20
CA ILE A 194 -2.84 19.22 -11.42
C ILE A 194 -2.73 18.89 -12.91
N ASN A 195 -3.10 19.82 -13.79
CA ASN A 195 -3.15 19.61 -15.24
C ASN A 195 -1.78 19.49 -15.94
N ASP A 196 -0.66 19.68 -15.22
CA ASP A 196 0.68 19.35 -15.74
C ASP A 196 1.07 17.87 -15.55
N LEU A 197 0.20 17.04 -14.93
CA LEU A 197 0.55 15.69 -14.48
C LEU A 197 -0.39 14.54 -14.91
N SER A 198 -1.33 14.75 -15.83
CA SER A 198 -2.21 13.68 -16.37
C SER A 198 -1.72 13.18 -17.76
N PRO A 199 -1.86 11.87 -18.09
CA PRO A 199 -1.01 11.05 -18.98
C PRO A 199 -0.83 11.56 -20.40
#